data_AF-D8M5Q2-F1
#
_entry.id   AF-D8M5Q2-F1
#
_cell.length_a   1.000
_cell.length_b   1.000
_cell.length_c   1.000
_cell.angle_alpha   90.00
_cell.angle_beta   90.00
_cell.angle_gamma   90.00
#
_symmetry.space_group_name_H-M   'P 1'
#
loop_
_entity.id
_entity.type
_entity.pdbx_description
1 polymer ?
#
loop_
_entity_poly.entity_id
_entity_poly.type
_entity_poly.pdbx_seq_one_letter_code
_entity_poly.pdbx_strand_id
1 'polypeptide(L)'
;MSKKVPLSVIQKLQNNPTLVRNICILAHVDHGKTTLADGLISSNGIISTRLAGEVRYMDSLEEEQNRGITMKASSISLFFEDEKVITDEGTGEKSKKQVPYLINLVDSPGHIDFSSDVSAAVRLCDGCLVVVDAIEGVCTQTLTVLQQAFQEGVRPILIINKIDRLCVHLKQSPMAAYLHIRNIIEKVNATISSLYTAEVIRNTSTTSYVIDSEKEEQLFVSPLTNTVLFASAVHGWCFSLRQFADLYAPVLGINKAKLAKYMWGDFVYNAKTKSVSAWTPASKEPPIFVKMVLSTIWRVYKSVYKRNDEALQAILDSLQVSLSPREWKIADPAVLVKTIMERWLPLYRAVLSFHVSTIVRDRGGGAGASVACRRAENAL
;
A
#
# COMPACT_ATOMS: atom_id res chain seq x y z
N MET A 1 -1.93 22.91 -6.25
CA MET A 1 -1.55 24.01 -5.33
C MET A 1 -0.54 23.43 -4.34
N SER A 2 0.69 23.97 -4.30
CA SER A 2 1.67 23.59 -3.27
C SER A 2 1.11 24.08 -1.92
N LYS A 3 0.62 23.16 -1.09
CA LYS A 3 0.28 23.47 0.31
C LYS A 3 1.61 23.63 1.05
N LYS A 4 2.24 24.80 0.95
CA LYS A 4 3.34 25.15 1.87
C LYS A 4 2.72 25.25 3.27
N VAL A 5 2.85 24.18 4.04
CA VAL A 5 2.34 24.12 5.41
C VAL A 5 3.23 25.04 6.26
N PRO A 6 2.65 25.99 7.02
CA PRO A 6 3.43 26.88 7.85
C PRO A 6 4.15 26.10 8.96
N LEU A 7 5.38 26.49 9.26
CA LEU A 7 6.23 25.83 10.27
C LEU A 7 5.54 25.74 11.65
N SER A 8 4.72 26.73 11.99
CA SER A 8 3.94 26.75 13.24
C SER A 8 2.95 25.59 13.37
N VAL A 9 2.37 25.13 12.25
CA VAL A 9 1.47 23.97 12.24
C VAL A 9 2.27 22.69 12.42
N ILE A 10 3.41 22.56 11.74
CA ILE A 10 4.29 21.40 11.88
C ILE A 10 4.77 21.26 13.33
N GLN A 11 5.20 22.37 13.95
CA GLN A 11 5.65 22.37 15.35
C GLN A 11 4.53 21.95 16.32
N LYS A 12 3.29 22.41 16.10
CA LYS A 12 2.13 21.97 16.90
C LYS A 12 1.86 20.48 16.76
N LEU A 13 2.00 19.92 15.55
CA LEU A 13 1.83 18.48 15.30
C LEU A 13 2.96 17.65 15.90
N GLN A 14 4.21 18.13 15.82
CA GLN A 14 5.36 17.47 16.45
C GLN A 14 5.20 17.35 17.96
N ASN A 15 4.61 18.36 18.61
CA ASN A 15 4.31 18.32 20.05
C ASN A 15 3.25 17.27 20.41
N ASN A 16 2.42 16.82 19.46
CA ASN A 16 1.41 15.79 19.70
C ASN A 16 1.81 14.44 19.07
N PRO A 17 2.41 13.52 19.84
CA PRO A 17 2.93 12.25 19.32
C PRO A 17 1.83 11.32 18.78
N THR A 18 0.56 11.52 19.15
CA THR A 18 -0.57 10.75 18.60
C THR A 18 -0.86 11.07 17.14
N LEU A 19 -0.41 12.24 16.66
CA LEU A 19 -0.54 12.72 15.28
C LEU A 19 0.73 12.51 14.46
N VAL A 20 1.81 12.01 15.07
CA VAL A 20 3.07 11.68 14.38
C VAL A 20 3.12 10.19 14.08
N ARG A 21 3.51 9.83 12.86
CA ARG A 21 3.74 8.43 12.44
C ARG A 21 5.10 8.30 11.77
N ASN A 22 5.88 7.31 12.19
CA ASN A 22 7.16 7.01 11.56
C ASN A 22 7.00 5.77 10.67
N ILE A 23 7.33 5.91 9.38
CA ILE A 23 7.24 4.83 8.40
C ILE A 23 8.59 4.59 7.76
N CYS A 24 9.01 3.34 7.62
CA CYS A 24 10.12 2.97 6.75
C CYS A 24 9.63 2.27 5.49
N ILE A 25 10.31 2.47 4.36
CA ILE A 25 10.11 1.64 3.18
C ILE A 25 11.23 0.60 3.14
N LEU A 26 10.84 -0.66 3.04
CA LEU A 26 11.74 -1.80 2.88
C LEU A 26 11.45 -2.49 1.56
N ALA A 27 12.48 -2.73 0.77
CA ALA A 27 12.34 -3.39 -0.52
C ALA A 27 13.65 -4.02 -0.96
N HIS A 28 13.53 -5.04 -1.82
CA HIS A 28 14.63 -5.48 -2.66
C HIS A 28 15.06 -4.35 -3.62
N VAL A 29 16.31 -4.42 -4.07
CA VAL A 29 16.83 -3.58 -5.17
C VAL A 29 15.88 -3.66 -6.37
N ASP A 30 15.67 -2.53 -7.04
CA ASP A 30 14.81 -2.39 -8.22
C ASP A 30 13.32 -2.73 -8.06
N HIS A 31 12.80 -3.03 -6.86
CA HIS A 31 11.36 -3.20 -6.63
C HIS A 31 10.57 -1.87 -6.66
N GLY A 32 11.25 -0.74 -6.87
CA GLY A 32 10.64 0.58 -7.01
C GLY A 32 10.44 1.34 -5.69
N LYS A 33 11.30 1.08 -4.69
CA LYS A 33 11.36 1.83 -3.41
C LYS A 33 11.47 3.33 -3.62
N THR A 34 12.50 3.76 -4.34
CA THR A 34 12.77 5.19 -4.57
C THR A 34 11.65 5.86 -5.36
N THR A 35 11.10 5.18 -6.37
CA THR A 35 9.94 5.67 -7.13
C THR A 35 8.69 5.81 -6.25
N LEU A 36 8.43 4.84 -5.36
CA LEU A 36 7.33 4.92 -4.40
C LEU A 36 7.51 6.11 -3.46
N ALA A 37 8.72 6.30 -2.96
CA ALA A 37 9.03 7.35 -2.02
C ALA A 37 8.93 8.74 -2.65
N ASP A 38 9.46 8.93 -3.85
CA ASP A 38 9.26 10.15 -4.64
C ASP A 38 7.77 10.41 -4.91
N GLY A 39 6.99 9.36 -5.20
CA GLY A 39 5.54 9.46 -5.33
C GLY A 39 4.86 10.04 -4.08
N LEU A 40 5.30 9.62 -2.88
CA LEU A 40 4.82 10.19 -1.62
C LEU A 40 5.27 11.65 -1.43
N ILE A 41 6.53 11.97 -1.73
CA ILE A 41 7.10 13.32 -1.59
C ILE A 41 6.41 14.32 -2.52
N SER A 42 6.06 13.89 -3.73
CA SER A 42 5.38 14.73 -4.74
C SER A 42 4.03 15.28 -4.26
N SER A 43 3.34 14.55 -3.37
CA SER A 43 2.03 14.95 -2.83
C SER A 43 2.09 16.23 -1.99
N ASN A 44 3.22 16.48 -1.34
CA ASN A 44 3.44 17.66 -0.51
C ASN A 44 3.94 18.86 -1.34
N GLY A 45 4.06 18.71 -2.67
CA GLY A 45 4.54 19.75 -3.56
C GLY A 45 6.02 20.11 -3.35
N ILE A 46 6.78 19.19 -2.75
CA ILE A 46 8.24 19.28 -2.58
C ILE A 46 8.92 19.03 -3.92
N ILE A 47 8.46 18.00 -4.65
CA ILE A 47 8.86 17.71 -6.02
C ILE A 47 7.65 17.77 -6.95
N SER A 48 7.89 18.01 -8.24
CA SER A 48 6.82 17.88 -9.24
C SER A 48 6.46 16.40 -9.46
N THR A 49 5.18 16.08 -9.66
CA THR A 49 4.73 14.71 -9.91
C THR A 49 5.33 14.10 -11.18
N ARG A 50 5.70 14.94 -12.15
CA ARG A 50 6.39 14.52 -13.39
C ARG A 50 7.79 14.00 -13.11
N LEU A 51 8.52 14.69 -12.23
CA LEU A 51 9.89 14.38 -11.85
C LEU A 51 10.00 13.25 -10.80
N ALA A 52 8.86 12.81 -10.24
CA ALA A 52 8.83 11.73 -9.26
C ALA A 52 9.31 10.41 -9.88
N GLY A 53 10.34 9.81 -9.28
CA GLY A 53 11.00 8.58 -9.74
C GLY A 53 12.24 8.81 -10.59
N GLU A 54 12.39 9.98 -11.20
CA GLU A 54 13.58 10.38 -11.96
C GLU A 54 14.58 11.13 -11.09
N VAL A 55 14.09 11.99 -10.19
CA VAL A 55 14.95 12.83 -9.34
C VAL A 55 15.56 12.05 -8.18
N ARG A 56 14.87 11.03 -7.66
CA ARG A 56 15.30 10.24 -6.50
C ARG A 56 15.69 11.15 -5.34
N TYR A 57 14.73 11.91 -4.83
CA TYR A 57 14.96 13.08 -3.99
C TYR A 57 15.77 12.78 -2.71
N MET A 58 15.66 11.57 -2.18
CA MET A 58 16.34 11.16 -0.93
C MET A 58 17.73 10.57 -1.14
N ASP A 59 18.10 10.24 -2.39
CA ASP A 59 19.42 9.77 -2.76
C ASP A 59 20.32 11.01 -2.95
N SER A 60 20.93 11.47 -1.85
CA SER A 60 21.68 12.73 -1.80
C SER A 60 23.13 12.60 -2.25
N LEU A 61 23.70 11.39 -2.26
CA LEU A 61 25.07 11.16 -2.67
C LEU A 61 25.17 11.01 -4.19
N GLU A 62 26.20 11.59 -4.80
CA GLU A 62 26.45 11.43 -6.24
C GLU A 62 26.63 9.95 -6.62
N GLU A 63 27.24 9.15 -5.73
CA GLU A 63 27.39 7.70 -5.94
C GLU A 63 26.05 6.96 -5.95
N GLU A 64 25.07 7.38 -5.13
CA GLU A 64 23.73 6.77 -5.09
C GLU A 64 23.02 7.01 -6.42
N GLN A 65 23.06 8.26 -6.90
CA GLN A 65 22.47 8.68 -8.17
C GLN A 65 23.10 7.93 -9.35
N ASN A 66 24.44 7.87 -9.40
CA ASN A 66 25.19 7.18 -10.45
C ASN A 66 24.91 5.67 -10.48
N ARG A 67 24.80 5.03 -9.31
CA ARG A 67 24.67 3.56 -9.23
C ARG A 67 23.24 3.06 -9.29
N GLY A 68 22.23 3.91 -9.08
CA GLY A 68 20.86 3.41 -9.09
C GLY A 68 20.28 3.01 -7.73
N ILE A 69 21.06 3.13 -6.65
CA ILE A 69 20.77 2.47 -5.38
C ILE A 69 20.87 3.43 -4.20
N THR A 70 19.99 3.26 -3.22
CA THR A 70 20.07 3.97 -1.94
C THR A 70 21.09 3.29 -1.04
N MET A 71 22.09 4.05 -0.58
CA MET A 71 23.18 3.57 0.29
C MET A 71 23.01 4.05 1.72
N LYS A 72 22.49 5.26 1.94
CA LYS A 72 22.28 5.84 3.27
C LYS A 72 20.80 6.00 3.58
N ALA A 73 20.47 5.83 4.85
CA ALA A 73 19.13 6.12 5.33
C ALA A 73 18.90 7.65 5.40
N SER A 74 17.82 8.10 4.78
CA SER A 74 17.39 9.50 4.75
C SER A 74 15.97 9.61 5.28
N SER A 75 15.61 10.74 5.88
CA SER A 75 14.23 10.94 6.36
C SER A 75 13.64 12.28 5.92
N ILE A 76 12.34 12.28 5.68
CA ILE A 76 11.57 13.46 5.29
C ILE A 76 10.21 13.47 6.00
N SER A 77 9.78 14.63 6.46
CA SER A 77 8.46 14.81 7.06
C SER A 77 7.43 15.21 6.00
N LEU A 78 6.33 14.46 5.94
CA LEU A 78 5.20 14.67 5.05
C LEU A 78 3.98 15.09 5.87
N PHE A 79 3.28 16.13 5.42
CA PHE A 79 2.02 16.53 5.99
C PHE A 79 0.87 15.81 5.28
N PHE A 80 -0.04 15.22 6.06
CA PHE A 80 -1.18 14.49 5.52
C PHE A 80 -2.45 14.81 6.30
N GLU A 81 -3.52 15.16 5.59
CA GLU A 81 -4.84 15.36 6.17
C GLU A 81 -5.70 14.14 5.84
N ASP A 82 -6.05 13.37 6.86
CA ASP A 82 -6.91 12.20 6.71
C ASP A 82 -8.37 12.59 6.95
N GLU A 83 -9.27 12.11 6.11
CA GLU A 83 -10.71 12.34 6.28
C GLU A 83 -11.31 11.25 7.17
N LYS A 84 -11.51 11.57 8.45
CA LYS A 84 -12.15 10.65 9.39
C LYS A 84 -13.61 10.99 9.56
N VAL A 85 -14.45 9.95 9.53
CA VAL A 85 -15.83 10.05 9.97
C VAL A 85 -15.80 9.92 11.50
N ILE A 86 -16.00 11.03 12.19
CA ILE A 86 -16.11 11.04 13.65
C ILE A 86 -17.60 10.94 13.96
N THR A 87 -17.95 10.02 14.85
CA THR A 87 -19.31 9.91 15.40
C THR A 87 -19.28 10.68 16.70
N ASP A 88 -20.06 11.76 16.80
CA ASP A 88 -20.15 12.50 18.06
C ASP A 88 -20.91 11.64 19.07
N GLU A 89 -20.24 11.26 20.17
CA GLU A 89 -20.78 10.35 21.20
C GLU A 89 -22.03 10.90 21.90
N GLY A 90 -22.29 12.21 21.80
CA GLY A 90 -23.47 12.87 22.38
C GLY A 90 -24.68 13.02 21.45
N THR A 91 -24.49 13.12 20.13
CA THR A 91 -25.57 13.38 19.15
C THR A 91 -25.78 12.23 18.16
N GLY A 92 -24.84 11.28 18.09
CA GLY A 92 -24.85 10.21 17.08
C GLY A 92 -24.62 10.71 15.65
N GLU A 93 -24.31 11.99 15.48
CA GLU A 93 -24.15 12.62 14.18
C GLU A 93 -22.75 12.28 13.62
N LYS A 94 -22.72 11.86 12.35
CA LYS A 94 -21.49 11.47 11.65
C LYS A 94 -20.94 12.69 10.91
N SER A 95 -20.01 13.40 11.51
CA SER A 95 -19.32 14.51 10.87
C SER A 95 -18.01 14.04 10.22
N LYS A 96 -17.75 14.50 8.99
CA LYS A 96 -16.46 14.28 8.33
C LYS A 96 -15.50 15.36 8.83
N LYS A 97 -14.48 14.98 9.60
CA LYS A 97 -13.45 15.89 10.08
C LYS A 97 -12.11 15.52 9.44
N GLN A 98 -11.41 16.54 8.94
CA GLN A 98 -10.04 16.37 8.49
C GLN A 98 -9.11 16.42 9.69
N VAL A 99 -8.36 15.34 9.90
CA VAL A 99 -7.39 15.22 10.98
C VAL A 99 -5.98 15.33 10.39
N PRO A 100 -5.18 16.34 10.79
CA PRO A 100 -3.82 16.49 10.32
C PRO A 100 -2.88 15.49 11.01
N TYR A 101 -2.03 14.87 10.20
CA TYR A 101 -0.98 13.95 10.61
C TYR A 101 0.37 14.43 10.06
N LEU A 102 1.42 14.20 10.84
CA LEU A 102 2.80 14.36 10.41
C LEU A 102 3.43 12.98 10.24
N ILE A 103 3.78 12.63 9.01
CA ILE A 103 4.31 11.31 8.68
C ILE A 103 5.79 11.47 8.35
N ASN A 104 6.65 10.89 9.17
CA ASN A 104 8.09 10.84 8.91
C ASN A 104 8.37 9.61 8.08
N LEU A 105 8.70 9.83 6.82
CA LEU A 105 9.13 8.80 5.88
C LEU A 105 10.64 8.62 6.01
N VAL A 106 11.06 7.42 6.39
CA VAL A 106 12.44 6.97 6.43
C VAL A 106 12.69 6.06 5.23
N ASP A 107 13.58 6.48 4.35
CA ASP A 107 14.04 5.64 3.27
C ASP A 107 15.22 4.82 3.74
N SER A 108 15.11 3.50 3.62
CA SER A 108 16.18 2.59 4.01
C SER A 108 16.96 2.10 2.79
N PRO A 109 18.23 1.70 2.95
CA PRO A 109 18.97 1.04 1.89
C PRO A 109 18.27 -0.24 1.42
N GLY A 110 18.30 -0.52 0.11
CA GLY A 110 17.68 -1.74 -0.46
C GLY A 110 18.64 -2.91 -0.64
N HIS A 111 19.94 -2.70 -0.40
CA HIS A 111 20.99 -3.68 -0.64
C HIS A 111 21.38 -4.41 0.65
N ILE A 112 21.67 -5.72 0.55
CA ILE A 112 21.98 -6.59 1.70
C ILE A 112 23.19 -6.10 2.50
N ASP A 113 24.19 -5.54 1.81
CA ASP A 113 25.44 -5.03 2.41
C ASP A 113 25.20 -3.92 3.45
N PHE A 114 24.05 -3.24 3.40
CA PHE A 114 23.69 -2.16 4.34
C PHE A 114 22.67 -2.61 5.39
N SER A 115 22.62 -3.92 5.69
CA SER A 115 21.65 -4.52 6.61
C SER A 115 21.65 -3.91 8.02
N SER A 116 22.79 -3.41 8.53
CA SER A 116 22.88 -2.70 9.80
C SER A 116 22.07 -1.40 9.80
N ASP A 117 22.16 -0.64 8.70
CA ASP A 117 21.47 0.64 8.56
C ASP A 117 19.97 0.43 8.35
N VAL A 118 19.60 -0.65 7.66
CA VAL A 118 18.19 -1.05 7.51
C VAL A 118 17.58 -1.42 8.87
N SER A 119 18.25 -2.22 9.69
CA SER A 119 17.77 -2.57 11.05
C SER A 119 17.63 -1.32 11.92
N ALA A 120 18.60 -0.41 11.89
CA ALA A 120 18.53 0.86 12.63
C ALA A 120 17.34 1.73 12.18
N ALA A 121 17.09 1.83 10.87
CA ALA A 121 15.96 2.57 10.31
C ALA A 121 14.61 1.95 10.70
N VAL A 122 14.50 0.62 10.65
CA VAL A 122 13.27 -0.12 11.01
C VAL A 122 12.93 0.10 12.48
N ARG A 123 13.91 0.02 13.38
CA ARG A 123 13.70 0.18 14.83
C ARG A 123 13.15 1.55 15.23
N LEU A 124 13.42 2.60 14.43
CA LEU A 124 12.92 3.95 14.65
C LEU A 124 11.46 4.15 14.19
N CYS A 125 10.90 3.18 13.46
CA CYS A 125 9.61 3.30 12.79
C CYS A 125 8.50 2.55 13.53
N ASP A 126 7.29 3.12 13.49
CA ASP A 126 6.09 2.48 14.04
C ASP A 126 5.57 1.37 13.11
N GLY A 127 5.91 1.44 11.81
CA GLY A 127 5.50 0.52 10.76
C GLY A 127 6.46 0.50 9.58
N CYS A 128 6.40 -0.59 8.81
CA CYS A 128 7.20 -0.72 7.60
C CYS A 128 6.32 -1.01 6.37
N LEU A 129 6.68 -0.40 5.24
CA LEU A 129 6.10 -0.63 3.93
C LEU A 129 7.00 -1.60 3.19
N VAL A 130 6.57 -2.86 3.04
CA VAL A 130 7.33 -3.90 2.34
C VAL A 130 6.92 -3.91 0.87
N VAL A 131 7.83 -3.53 -0.03
CA VAL A 131 7.55 -3.42 -1.46
C VAL A 131 7.99 -4.69 -2.20
N VAL A 132 7.04 -5.33 -2.85
CA VAL A 132 7.26 -6.55 -3.65
C VAL A 132 6.85 -6.29 -5.09
N ASP A 133 7.72 -6.63 -6.04
CA ASP A 133 7.43 -6.54 -7.45
C ASP A 133 6.39 -7.60 -7.86
N ALA A 134 5.35 -7.17 -8.57
CA ALA A 134 4.34 -8.06 -9.13
C ALA A 134 4.90 -8.99 -10.21
N ILE A 135 6.01 -8.69 -10.88
CA ILE A 135 6.62 -9.59 -11.88
C ILE A 135 7.54 -10.60 -11.21
N GLU A 136 8.54 -10.12 -10.47
CA GLU A 136 9.57 -10.97 -9.86
C GLU A 136 9.01 -11.77 -8.68
N GLY A 137 8.07 -11.17 -7.94
CA GLY A 137 7.47 -11.78 -6.76
C GLY A 137 8.41 -11.76 -5.56
N VAL A 138 8.36 -12.83 -4.75
CA VAL A 138 9.18 -12.97 -3.55
C VAL A 138 10.53 -13.58 -3.91
N CYS A 139 11.59 -12.77 -3.80
CA CYS A 139 12.98 -13.17 -4.02
C CYS A 139 13.71 -13.41 -2.69
N THR A 140 14.96 -13.90 -2.75
CA THR A 140 15.79 -14.16 -1.56
C THR A 140 15.99 -12.92 -0.70
N GLN A 141 16.23 -11.75 -1.32
CA GLN A 141 16.42 -10.49 -0.58
C GLN A 141 15.12 -10.01 0.09
N THR A 142 13.95 -10.29 -0.51
CA THR A 142 12.65 -10.04 0.11
C THR A 142 12.50 -10.81 1.42
N LEU A 143 13.05 -12.04 1.49
CA LEU A 143 13.06 -12.83 2.73
C LEU A 143 13.88 -12.13 3.83
N THR A 144 15.04 -11.59 3.49
CA THR A 144 15.90 -10.84 4.43
C THR A 144 15.20 -9.58 4.95
N VAL A 145 14.52 -8.86 4.06
CA VAL A 145 13.72 -7.68 4.45
C VAL A 145 12.59 -8.04 5.40
N LEU A 146 11.84 -9.11 5.10
CA LEU A 146 10.78 -9.61 5.96
C LEU A 146 11.32 -10.10 7.31
N GLN A 147 12.50 -10.75 7.31
CA GLN A 147 13.21 -11.15 8.52
C GLN A 147 13.55 -9.96 9.41
N GLN A 148 14.09 -8.88 8.85
CA GLN A 148 14.43 -7.67 9.60
C GLN A 148 13.18 -7.04 10.22
N ALA A 149 12.11 -6.87 9.44
CA ALA A 149 10.84 -6.35 9.95
C ALA A 149 10.28 -7.20 11.10
N PHE A 150 10.34 -8.53 10.95
CA PHE A 150 9.87 -9.49 11.94
C PHE A 150 10.70 -9.45 13.24
N GLN A 151 12.03 -9.43 13.13
CA GLN A 151 12.95 -9.38 14.28
C GLN A 151 12.76 -8.10 15.10
N GLU A 152 12.61 -6.96 14.44
CA GLU A 152 12.34 -5.66 15.09
C GLU A 152 10.87 -5.52 15.56
N GLY A 153 10.01 -6.50 15.30
CA GLY A 153 8.62 -6.53 15.74
C GLY A 153 7.72 -5.49 15.07
N VAL A 154 8.17 -4.90 13.96
CA VAL A 154 7.47 -3.83 13.24
C VAL A 154 6.41 -4.45 12.33
N ARG A 155 5.20 -3.89 12.33
CA ARG A 155 4.08 -4.43 11.54
C ARG A 155 4.30 -4.16 10.04
N PRO A 156 4.38 -5.20 9.19
CA PRO A 156 4.55 -5.01 7.76
C PRO A 156 3.24 -4.68 7.06
N ILE A 157 3.28 -3.68 6.18
CA ILE A 157 2.26 -3.39 5.18
C ILE A 157 2.84 -3.78 3.82
N LEU A 158 2.28 -4.81 3.21
CA LEU A 158 2.73 -5.31 1.91
C LEU A 158 2.20 -4.39 0.79
N ILE A 159 3.09 -3.90 -0.06
CA ILE A 159 2.76 -3.17 -1.28
C ILE A 159 3.19 -4.01 -2.47
N ILE A 160 2.22 -4.47 -3.26
CA ILE A 160 2.47 -5.17 -4.51
C ILE A 160 2.59 -4.12 -5.61
N ASN A 161 3.82 -3.84 -6.04
CA ASN A 161 4.16 -2.80 -6.99
C ASN A 161 4.30 -3.35 -8.42
N LYS A 162 4.39 -2.45 -9.41
CA LYS A 162 4.56 -2.77 -10.85
C LYS A 162 3.41 -3.58 -11.46
N ILE A 163 2.20 -3.46 -10.92
CA ILE A 163 0.99 -4.12 -11.47
C ILE A 163 0.72 -3.66 -12.91
N ASP A 164 1.09 -2.43 -13.25
CA ASP A 164 1.03 -1.90 -14.61
C ASP A 164 1.75 -2.80 -15.62
N ARG A 165 2.89 -3.40 -15.24
CA ARG A 165 3.66 -4.26 -16.13
C ARG A 165 2.99 -5.61 -16.39
N LEU A 166 2.15 -6.10 -15.47
CA LEU A 166 1.31 -7.28 -15.74
C LEU A 166 0.34 -7.02 -16.90
N CYS A 167 -0.15 -5.79 -17.00
CA CYS A 167 -1.08 -5.35 -18.04
C CYS A 167 -0.35 -5.00 -19.35
N VAL A 168 0.71 -4.19 -19.28
CA VAL A 168 1.37 -3.62 -20.48
C VAL A 168 2.41 -4.57 -21.06
N HIS A 169 3.32 -5.11 -20.23
CA HIS A 169 4.46 -5.91 -20.70
C HIS A 169 4.07 -7.38 -20.87
N LEU A 170 3.50 -7.99 -19.81
CA LEU A 170 3.12 -9.40 -19.85
C LEU A 170 1.77 -9.64 -20.54
N LYS A 171 0.98 -8.59 -20.77
CA LYS A 171 -0.34 -8.65 -21.43
C LYS A 171 -1.26 -9.73 -20.85
N GLN A 172 -1.16 -9.97 -19.54
CA GLN A 172 -1.96 -10.98 -18.87
C GLN A 172 -3.44 -10.59 -18.83
N SER A 173 -4.32 -11.58 -18.76
CA SER A 173 -5.73 -11.33 -18.47
C SER A 173 -5.90 -10.90 -17.00
N PRO A 174 -6.95 -10.14 -16.66
CA PRO A 174 -7.24 -9.76 -15.27
C PRO A 174 -7.33 -10.97 -14.32
N MET A 175 -7.83 -12.11 -14.82
CA MET A 175 -7.91 -13.35 -14.05
C MET A 175 -6.53 -13.95 -13.77
N ALA A 176 -5.67 -14.03 -14.80
CA ALA A 176 -4.32 -14.54 -14.64
C ALA A 176 -3.50 -13.65 -13.68
N ALA A 177 -3.64 -12.33 -13.81
CA ALA A 177 -3.00 -11.37 -12.90
C ALA A 177 -3.48 -11.55 -11.45
N TYR A 178 -4.77 -11.78 -11.22
CA TYR A 178 -5.30 -12.05 -9.88
C TYR A 178 -4.71 -13.30 -9.24
N LEU A 179 -4.66 -14.41 -9.97
CA LEU A 179 -4.05 -15.65 -9.47
C LEU A 179 -2.56 -15.45 -9.16
N HIS A 180 -1.84 -14.71 -10.01
CA HIS A 180 -0.44 -14.39 -9.79
C HIS A 180 -0.22 -13.54 -8.52
N ILE A 181 -1.01 -12.49 -8.34
CA ILE A 181 -0.98 -11.63 -7.15
C ILE A 181 -1.32 -12.43 -5.89
N ARG A 182 -2.31 -13.33 -5.95
CA ARG A 182 -2.66 -14.22 -4.84
C ARG A 182 -1.47 -15.10 -4.45
N ASN A 183 -0.79 -15.71 -5.42
CA ASN A 183 0.40 -16.52 -5.18
C ASN A 183 1.53 -15.72 -4.51
N ILE A 184 1.70 -14.43 -4.85
CA ILE A 184 2.69 -13.57 -4.20
C ILE A 184 2.35 -13.39 -2.72
N ILE A 185 1.09 -13.09 -2.39
CA ILE A 185 0.65 -12.91 -1.00
C ILE A 185 0.83 -14.21 -0.20
N GLU A 186 0.48 -15.35 -0.79
CA GLU A 186 0.65 -16.67 -0.18
C GLU A 186 2.13 -16.97 0.11
N LYS A 187 3.05 -16.65 -0.83
CA LYS A 187 4.50 -16.79 -0.60
C LYS A 187 5.02 -15.89 0.52
N VAL A 188 4.53 -14.66 0.63
CA VAL A 188 4.90 -13.77 1.73
C VAL A 188 4.42 -14.34 3.07
N ASN A 189 3.17 -14.82 3.15
CA ASN A 189 2.65 -15.44 4.36
C ASN A 189 3.38 -16.73 4.74
N ALA A 190 3.76 -17.55 3.76
CA ALA A 190 4.57 -18.74 4.00
C ALA A 190 5.95 -18.38 4.61
N THR A 191 6.53 -17.25 4.16
CA THR A 191 7.77 -16.72 4.74
C THR A 191 7.55 -16.29 6.19
N ILE A 192 6.51 -15.50 6.46
CA ILE A 192 6.19 -15.03 7.82
C ILE A 192 5.95 -16.22 8.77
N SER A 193 5.19 -17.23 8.32
CA SER A 193 4.93 -18.46 9.08
C SER A 193 6.24 -19.22 9.40
N SER A 194 7.14 -19.32 8.44
CA SER A 194 8.47 -19.93 8.65
C SER A 194 9.28 -19.17 9.70
N LEU A 195 9.26 -17.83 9.69
CA LEU A 195 9.96 -17.01 10.66
C LEU A 195 9.38 -17.13 12.07
N TYR A 196 8.05 -17.12 12.17
CA TYR A 196 7.36 -17.30 13.44
C TYR A 196 7.66 -18.68 14.04
N THR A 197 7.58 -19.73 13.23
CA THR A 197 7.94 -21.09 13.63
C THR A 197 9.38 -21.16 14.14
N ALA A 198 10.34 -20.56 13.43
CA ALA A 198 11.74 -20.53 13.84
C ALA A 198 11.98 -19.74 15.14
N GLU A 199 11.16 -18.75 15.45
CA GLU A 199 11.23 -18.01 16.72
C GLU A 199 10.62 -18.79 17.88
N VAL A 200 9.48 -19.44 17.67
CA VAL A 200 8.84 -20.30 18.68
C VAL A 200 9.77 -21.46 19.08
N ILE A 201 10.44 -22.08 18.09
CA ILE A 201 11.43 -23.15 18.33
C ILE A 201 12.62 -22.64 19.16
N ARG A 202 13.14 -21.45 18.87
CA ARG A 202 14.27 -20.88 19.63
C ARG A 202 13.93 -20.54 21.07
N ASN A 203 12.70 -20.12 21.34
CA ASN A 203 12.26 -19.71 22.67
C ASN A 203 11.79 -20.88 23.56
N THR A 204 11.50 -22.05 22.98
CA THR A 204 11.04 -23.23 23.72
C THR A 204 12.13 -24.28 23.81
N SER A 205 12.83 -24.35 24.95
CA SER A 205 13.93 -25.30 25.20
C SER A 205 13.49 -26.77 25.36
N THR A 206 12.19 -27.07 25.25
CA THR A 206 11.60 -28.38 25.60
C THR A 206 10.55 -28.84 24.59
N THR A 207 10.43 -30.15 24.47
CA THR A 207 9.82 -30.96 23.40
C THR A 207 8.29 -30.85 23.21
N SER A 208 7.60 -29.85 23.79
CA SER A 208 6.18 -29.60 23.52
C SER A 208 5.97 -28.26 22.80
N TYR A 209 5.82 -28.36 21.48
CA TYR A 209 5.54 -27.23 20.60
C TYR A 209 4.05 -26.89 20.68
N VAL A 210 3.71 -25.68 21.13
CA VAL A 210 2.37 -25.13 20.98
C VAL A 210 2.50 -23.86 20.14
N ILE A 211 2.19 -24.00 18.84
CA ILE A 211 2.03 -22.84 17.96
C ILE A 211 0.67 -22.22 18.31
N ASP A 212 0.71 -21.02 18.88
CA ASP A 212 -0.48 -20.21 19.07
C ASP A 212 -0.95 -19.71 17.70
N SER A 213 -1.93 -20.42 17.13
CA SER A 213 -2.48 -20.15 15.79
C SER A 213 -3.11 -18.76 15.70
N GLU A 214 -3.70 -18.25 16.79
CA GLU A 214 -4.32 -16.93 16.80
C GLU A 214 -3.26 -15.82 16.70
N LYS A 215 -2.11 -15.98 17.38
CA LYS A 215 -1.00 -15.04 17.26
C LYS A 215 -0.34 -15.10 15.89
N GLU A 216 -0.23 -16.29 15.31
CA GLU A 216 0.32 -16.46 13.96
C GLU A 216 -0.54 -15.77 12.90
N GLU A 217 -1.86 -15.97 12.95
CA GLU A 217 -2.80 -15.35 12.00
C GLU A 217 -2.78 -13.81 12.05
N GLN A 218 -2.50 -13.21 13.20
CA GLN A 218 -2.37 -11.76 13.35
C GLN A 218 -1.15 -11.18 12.62
N LEU A 219 -0.13 -12.00 12.36
CA LEU A 219 1.08 -11.60 11.64
C LEU A 219 0.89 -11.67 10.11
N PHE A 220 -0.08 -12.43 9.63
CA PHE A 220 -0.30 -12.62 8.20
C PHE A 220 -0.80 -11.35 7.51
N VAL A 221 -0.30 -11.15 6.28
CA VAL A 221 -0.75 -10.09 5.40
C VAL A 221 -1.90 -10.58 4.53
N SER A 222 -2.97 -9.80 4.50
CA SER A 222 -4.15 -10.07 3.70
C SER A 222 -4.83 -8.76 3.25
N PRO A 223 -5.34 -8.70 2.01
CA PRO A 223 -6.15 -7.56 1.57
C PRO A 223 -7.40 -7.36 2.44
N LEU A 224 -7.92 -8.44 3.03
CA LEU A 224 -9.09 -8.40 3.92
C LEU A 224 -8.78 -7.76 5.28
N THR A 225 -7.57 -8.02 5.82
CA THR A 225 -7.12 -7.46 7.10
C THR A 225 -6.55 -6.04 6.97
N ASN A 226 -6.58 -5.45 5.76
CA ASN A 226 -6.04 -4.13 5.48
C ASN A 226 -4.54 -4.04 5.80
N THR A 227 -3.79 -5.03 5.31
CA THR A 227 -2.32 -5.08 5.37
C THR A 227 -1.67 -5.20 4.00
N VAL A 228 -2.46 -5.29 2.92
CA VAL A 228 -1.99 -5.32 1.53
C VAL A 228 -2.51 -4.13 0.72
N LEU A 229 -1.62 -3.50 -0.04
CA LEU A 229 -1.87 -2.45 -1.02
C LEU A 229 -1.43 -2.90 -2.41
N PHE A 230 -2.12 -2.41 -3.43
CA PHE A 230 -1.85 -2.69 -4.83
C PHE A 230 -1.44 -1.40 -5.52
N ALA A 231 -0.27 -1.38 -6.15
CA ALA A 231 0.31 -0.15 -6.65
C ALA A 231 1.01 -0.29 -8.01
N SER A 232 1.13 0.87 -8.65
CA SER A 232 2.11 1.16 -9.68
C SER A 232 2.75 2.50 -9.34
N ALA A 233 3.96 2.45 -8.77
CA ALA A 233 4.69 3.66 -8.41
C ALA A 233 5.02 4.52 -9.65
N VAL A 234 5.34 3.89 -10.77
CA VAL A 234 5.68 4.59 -12.04
C VAL A 234 4.51 5.40 -12.58
N HIS A 235 3.31 4.84 -12.57
CA HIS A 235 2.09 5.53 -12.99
C HIS A 235 1.39 6.28 -11.85
N GLY A 236 1.99 6.38 -10.66
CA GLY A 236 1.52 7.24 -9.58
C GLY A 236 0.21 6.83 -8.92
N TRP A 237 -0.18 5.55 -9.00
CA TRP A 237 -1.42 5.07 -8.38
C TRP A 237 -1.22 3.93 -7.40
N CYS A 238 -2.05 3.92 -6.36
CA CYS A 238 -2.12 2.85 -5.38
C CYS A 238 -3.55 2.77 -4.84
N PHE A 239 -4.00 1.57 -4.47
CA PHE A 239 -5.29 1.41 -3.84
C PHE A 239 -5.29 0.31 -2.78
N SER A 240 -6.25 0.43 -1.87
CA SER A 240 -6.63 -0.62 -0.93
C SER A 240 -7.98 -1.22 -1.30
N LEU A 241 -8.26 -2.44 -0.83
CA LEU A 241 -9.56 -3.08 -1.03
C LEU A 241 -10.71 -2.24 -0.44
N ARG A 242 -10.46 -1.57 0.69
CA ARG A 242 -11.45 -0.74 1.39
C ARG A 242 -11.88 0.46 0.55
N GLN A 243 -10.97 1.10 -0.19
CA GLN A 243 -11.31 2.24 -1.06
C GLN A 243 -12.31 1.86 -2.14
N PHE A 244 -12.13 0.67 -2.73
CA PHE A 244 -13.09 0.17 -3.71
C PHE A 244 -14.40 -0.30 -3.08
N ALA A 245 -14.37 -0.83 -1.85
CA ALA A 245 -15.59 -1.10 -1.10
C ALA A 245 -16.38 0.18 -0.83
N ASP A 246 -15.70 1.29 -0.51
CA ASP A 246 -16.31 2.61 -0.35
C ASP A 246 -16.91 3.15 -1.64
N LEU A 247 -16.22 2.96 -2.77
CA LEU A 247 -16.69 3.40 -4.09
C LEU A 247 -17.94 2.64 -4.54
N TYR A 248 -17.97 1.31 -4.34
CA TYR A 248 -19.01 0.45 -4.89
C TYR A 248 -20.18 0.17 -3.94
N ALA A 249 -20.00 0.28 -2.62
CA ALA A 249 -21.08 0.03 -1.66
C ALA A 249 -22.34 0.89 -1.91
N PRO A 250 -22.24 2.22 -2.17
CA PRO A 250 -23.41 3.04 -2.48
C PRO A 250 -24.08 2.65 -3.80
N VAL A 251 -23.28 2.30 -4.81
CA VAL A 251 -23.75 1.93 -6.15
C VAL A 251 -24.50 0.60 -6.13
N LEU A 252 -24.02 -0.37 -5.35
CA LEU A 252 -24.62 -1.70 -5.25
C LEU A 252 -25.73 -1.79 -4.19
N GLY A 253 -25.82 -0.81 -3.29
CA GLY A 253 -26.72 -0.84 -2.14
C GLY A 253 -26.37 -1.91 -1.11
N ILE A 254 -25.08 -2.29 -1.01
CA ILE A 254 -24.57 -3.31 -0.09
C ILE A 254 -23.83 -2.63 1.06
N ASN A 255 -23.94 -3.18 2.27
CA ASN A 255 -23.15 -2.70 3.40
C ASN A 255 -21.64 -2.79 3.11
N LYS A 256 -20.91 -1.69 3.30
CA LYS A 256 -19.45 -1.58 3.08
C LYS A 256 -18.66 -2.71 3.73
N ALA A 257 -18.92 -3.03 4.99
CA ALA A 257 -18.16 -4.03 5.73
C ALA A 257 -18.41 -5.45 5.18
N LYS A 258 -19.65 -5.73 4.74
CA LYS A 258 -19.96 -6.99 4.06
C LYS A 258 -19.28 -7.06 2.70
N LEU A 259 -19.35 -5.99 1.90
CA LEU A 259 -18.73 -5.94 0.58
C LEU A 259 -17.21 -6.16 0.67
N ALA A 260 -16.53 -5.46 1.57
CA ALA A 260 -15.09 -5.60 1.78
C ALA A 260 -14.66 -7.06 2.08
N LYS A 261 -15.48 -7.83 2.80
CA LYS A 261 -15.20 -9.25 3.11
C LYS A 261 -15.28 -10.16 1.89
N TYR A 262 -16.15 -9.85 0.93
CA TYR A 262 -16.35 -10.67 -0.28
C TYR A 262 -15.57 -10.13 -1.49
N MET A 263 -14.98 -8.94 -1.39
CA MET A 263 -14.23 -8.33 -2.48
C MET A 263 -12.90 -9.02 -2.78
N TRP A 264 -12.37 -9.83 -1.87
CA TRP A 264 -11.17 -10.63 -2.07
C TRP A 264 -11.46 -12.11 -1.82
N GLY A 265 -10.86 -12.99 -2.60
CA GLY A 265 -11.09 -14.43 -2.54
C GLY A 265 -12.04 -14.93 -3.62
N ASP A 266 -12.53 -16.14 -3.41
CA ASP A 266 -13.29 -16.90 -4.40
C ASP A 266 -14.78 -16.60 -4.27
N PHE A 267 -15.17 -15.37 -4.60
CA PHE A 267 -16.56 -14.89 -4.54
C PHE A 267 -16.98 -14.23 -5.85
N VAL A 268 -18.23 -14.48 -6.26
CA VAL A 268 -18.90 -13.86 -7.42
C VAL A 268 -20.08 -13.03 -6.95
N TYR A 269 -20.28 -11.88 -7.58
CA TYR A 269 -21.46 -11.05 -7.38
C TYR A 269 -22.41 -11.15 -8.57
N ASN A 270 -23.59 -11.72 -8.33
CA ASN A 270 -24.66 -11.82 -9.31
C ASN A 270 -25.54 -10.56 -9.27
N ALA A 271 -25.43 -9.70 -10.29
CA ALA A 271 -26.18 -8.45 -10.36
C ALA A 271 -27.71 -8.64 -10.42
N LYS A 272 -28.18 -9.76 -10.98
CA LYS A 272 -29.62 -10.08 -11.10
C LYS A 272 -30.26 -10.40 -9.75
N THR A 273 -29.59 -11.20 -8.93
CA THR A 273 -30.09 -11.66 -7.63
C THR A 273 -29.58 -10.81 -6.47
N LYS A 274 -28.68 -9.85 -6.73
CA LYS A 274 -27.95 -9.04 -5.74
C LYS A 274 -27.30 -9.89 -4.64
N SER A 275 -26.90 -11.12 -4.97
CA SER A 275 -26.34 -12.08 -4.02
C SER A 275 -24.88 -12.38 -4.34
N VAL A 276 -24.13 -12.74 -3.29
CA VAL A 276 -22.76 -13.23 -3.40
C VAL A 276 -22.78 -14.75 -3.32
N SER A 277 -22.11 -15.41 -4.25
CA SER A 277 -21.91 -16.87 -4.27
C SER A 277 -20.42 -17.21 -4.29
N ALA A 278 -20.07 -18.43 -3.88
CA ALA A 278 -18.71 -18.92 -4.04
C ALA A 278 -18.33 -19.00 -5.53
N TRP A 279 -17.13 -18.56 -5.86
CA TRP A 279 -16.54 -18.73 -7.19
C TRP A 279 -15.93 -20.12 -7.31
N THR A 280 -16.09 -20.71 -8.48
CA THR A 280 -15.43 -21.96 -8.89
C THR A 280 -14.86 -21.77 -10.29
N PRO A 281 -13.87 -22.57 -10.72
CA PRO A 281 -13.35 -22.50 -12.09
C PRO A 281 -14.42 -22.70 -13.18
N ALA A 282 -15.53 -23.36 -12.86
CA ALA A 282 -16.69 -23.54 -13.75
C ALA A 282 -17.67 -22.34 -13.76
N SER A 283 -17.44 -21.33 -12.91
CA SER A 283 -18.30 -20.16 -12.80
C SER A 283 -18.22 -19.30 -14.06
N LYS A 284 -19.38 -18.86 -14.55
CA LYS A 284 -19.49 -18.03 -15.77
C LYS A 284 -18.87 -16.64 -15.60
N GLU A 285 -18.94 -16.10 -14.39
CA GLU A 285 -18.40 -14.78 -14.08
C GLU A 285 -17.11 -14.90 -13.26
N PRO A 286 -16.14 -13.98 -13.48
CA PRO A 286 -14.91 -13.96 -12.71
C PRO A 286 -15.16 -13.47 -11.26
N PRO A 287 -14.19 -13.67 -10.35
CA PRO A 287 -14.29 -13.18 -8.98
C PRO A 287 -14.56 -11.68 -8.88
N ILE A 288 -15.18 -11.24 -7.79
CA ILE A 288 -15.57 -9.84 -7.56
C ILE A 288 -14.37 -8.89 -7.75
N PHE A 289 -13.21 -9.23 -7.18
CA PHE A 289 -11.99 -8.45 -7.34
C PHE A 289 -11.62 -8.26 -8.82
N VAL A 290 -11.66 -9.35 -9.58
CA VAL A 290 -11.30 -9.36 -11.00
C VAL A 290 -12.31 -8.54 -11.81
N LYS A 291 -13.60 -8.77 -11.58
CA LYS A 291 -14.70 -8.13 -12.32
C LYS A 291 -14.76 -6.62 -12.09
N MET A 292 -14.62 -6.19 -10.82
CA MET A 292 -14.87 -4.81 -10.42
C MET A 292 -13.59 -3.97 -10.40
N VAL A 293 -12.49 -4.52 -9.90
CA VAL A 293 -11.24 -3.77 -9.70
C VAL A 293 -10.31 -3.94 -10.89
N LEU A 294 -9.78 -5.14 -11.11
CA LEU A 294 -8.74 -5.35 -12.14
C LEU A 294 -9.26 -5.11 -13.56
N SER A 295 -10.48 -5.56 -13.88
CA SER A 295 -11.04 -5.36 -15.22
C SER A 295 -11.20 -3.88 -15.57
N THR A 296 -11.54 -3.04 -14.59
CA THR A 296 -11.66 -1.59 -14.78
C THR A 296 -10.30 -0.97 -15.08
N ILE A 297 -9.27 -1.31 -14.30
CA ILE A 297 -7.89 -0.86 -14.53
C ILE A 297 -7.41 -1.34 -15.92
N TRP A 298 -7.60 -2.61 -16.26
CA TRP A 298 -7.19 -3.16 -17.56
C TRP A 298 -7.91 -2.48 -18.73
N ARG A 299 -9.19 -2.12 -18.56
CA ARG A 299 -9.94 -1.37 -19.57
C ARG A 299 -9.34 0.02 -19.80
N VAL A 300 -8.97 0.75 -18.74
CA VAL A 300 -8.30 2.06 -18.87
C VAL A 300 -7.00 1.91 -19.68
N TYR A 301 -6.12 0.99 -19.28
CA TYR A 301 -4.85 0.76 -19.99
C TYR A 301 -5.11 0.35 -21.45
N LYS A 302 -5.98 -0.63 -21.68
CA LYS A 302 -6.28 -1.10 -23.03
C LYS A 302 -6.86 -0.01 -23.92
N SER A 303 -7.74 0.86 -23.41
CA SER A 303 -8.31 1.96 -24.19
C SER A 303 -7.27 3.02 -24.53
N VAL A 304 -6.39 3.39 -23.58
CA VAL A 304 -5.33 4.37 -23.82
C VAL A 304 -4.31 3.85 -24.82
N TYR A 305 -3.79 2.64 -24.64
CA TYR A 305 -2.78 2.07 -25.54
C TYR A 305 -3.33 1.75 -26.95
N LYS A 306 -4.64 1.52 -27.08
CA LYS A 306 -5.31 1.34 -28.39
C LYS A 306 -5.79 2.65 -29.03
N ARG A 307 -5.66 3.80 -28.35
CA ARG A 307 -6.19 5.09 -28.82
C ARG A 307 -7.69 5.04 -29.15
N ASN A 308 -8.46 4.33 -28.32
CA ASN A 308 -9.91 4.31 -28.44
C ASN A 308 -10.52 5.35 -27.50
N ASP A 309 -10.65 6.57 -28.00
CA ASP A 309 -11.07 7.73 -27.21
C ASP A 309 -12.54 7.66 -26.79
N GLU A 310 -13.42 7.09 -27.63
CA GLU A 310 -14.83 6.88 -27.31
C GLU A 310 -15.01 5.92 -26.13
N ALA A 311 -14.32 4.77 -26.18
CA ALA A 311 -14.35 3.80 -25.09
C ALA A 311 -13.67 4.35 -23.83
N LEU A 312 -12.63 5.17 -23.99
CA LEU A 312 -11.97 5.83 -22.87
C LEU A 312 -12.89 6.85 -22.18
N GLN A 313 -13.58 7.70 -22.95
CA GLN A 313 -14.52 8.69 -22.43
C GLN A 313 -15.63 8.01 -21.61
N ALA A 314 -16.24 6.95 -22.14
CA ALA A 314 -17.28 6.21 -21.41
C ALA A 314 -16.76 5.60 -20.09
N ILE A 315 -15.49 5.19 -20.03
CA ILE A 315 -14.87 4.73 -18.78
C ILE A 315 -14.65 5.90 -17.83
N LEU A 316 -14.06 6.99 -18.30
CA LEU A 316 -13.78 8.19 -17.52
C LEU A 316 -15.04 8.79 -16.88
N ASP A 317 -16.16 8.80 -17.61
CA ASP A 317 -17.46 9.24 -17.10
C ASP A 317 -17.95 8.35 -15.95
N SER A 318 -17.80 7.03 -16.09
CA SER A 318 -18.17 6.08 -15.03
C SER A 318 -17.26 6.16 -13.79
N LEU A 319 -16.01 6.58 -13.99
CA LEU A 319 -15.03 6.81 -12.92
C LEU A 319 -15.11 8.23 -12.33
N GLN A 320 -15.92 9.12 -12.90
CA GLN A 320 -16.01 10.53 -12.54
C GLN A 320 -14.67 11.28 -12.66
N VAL A 321 -13.85 10.91 -13.65
CA VAL A 321 -12.56 11.53 -13.92
C VAL A 321 -12.67 12.35 -15.21
N SER A 322 -12.51 13.66 -15.13
CA SER A 322 -12.48 14.52 -16.32
C SER A 322 -11.05 14.72 -16.82
N LEU A 323 -10.88 14.94 -18.13
CA LEU A 323 -9.61 15.32 -18.76
C LEU A 323 -9.78 16.63 -19.52
N SER A 324 -8.76 17.46 -19.51
CA SER A 324 -8.69 18.70 -20.28
C SER A 324 -8.40 18.42 -21.76
N PRO A 325 -8.77 19.33 -22.69
CA PRO A 325 -8.52 19.13 -24.13
C PRO A 325 -7.04 18.97 -24.49
N ARG A 326 -6.13 19.46 -23.65
CA ARG A 326 -4.68 19.30 -23.84
C ARG A 326 -4.21 17.90 -23.41
N GLU A 327 -4.79 17.36 -22.33
CA GLU A 327 -4.46 16.02 -21.82
C GLU A 327 -4.88 14.94 -22.83
N TRP A 328 -6.02 15.10 -23.52
CA TRP A 328 -6.43 14.20 -24.60
C TRP A 328 -5.42 14.10 -25.75
N LYS A 329 -4.68 15.18 -26.01
CA LYS A 329 -3.70 15.25 -27.11
C LYS A 329 -2.32 14.71 -26.74
N ILE A 330 -2.11 14.20 -25.52
CA ILE A 330 -0.82 13.65 -25.11
C ILE A 330 -0.47 12.46 -26.01
N ALA A 331 0.71 12.54 -26.66
CA ALA A 331 1.20 11.54 -27.61
C ALA A 331 1.76 10.27 -26.93
N ASP A 332 2.29 10.41 -25.71
CA ASP A 332 2.79 9.28 -24.93
C ASP A 332 1.66 8.60 -24.14
N PRO A 333 1.32 7.33 -24.41
CA PRO A 333 0.30 6.61 -23.66
C PRO A 333 0.64 6.45 -22.18
N ALA A 334 1.92 6.32 -21.80
CA ALA A 334 2.31 6.14 -20.39
C ALA A 334 2.02 7.40 -19.56
N VAL A 335 2.30 8.58 -20.12
CA VAL A 335 2.02 9.87 -19.47
C VAL A 335 0.51 10.11 -19.35
N LEU A 336 -0.27 9.72 -20.38
CA LEU A 336 -1.72 9.82 -20.33
C LEU A 336 -2.33 8.89 -19.27
N VAL A 337 -1.87 7.63 -19.21
CA VAL A 337 -2.27 6.68 -18.15
C VAL A 337 -1.92 7.24 -16.77
N LYS A 338 -0.70 7.73 -16.58
CA LYS A 338 -0.26 8.34 -15.31
C LYS A 338 -1.22 9.45 -14.89
N THR A 339 -1.55 10.37 -15.80
CA THR A 339 -2.46 11.50 -15.52
C THR A 339 -3.86 11.04 -15.10
N ILE A 340 -4.42 10.05 -15.79
CA ILE A 340 -5.76 9.50 -15.49
C ILE A 340 -5.73 8.78 -14.14
N MET A 341 -4.74 7.90 -13.93
CA MET A 341 -4.66 7.05 -12.76
C MET A 341 -4.31 7.82 -11.49
N GLU A 342 -3.45 8.84 -11.56
CA GLU A 342 -3.17 9.75 -10.44
C GLU A 342 -4.43 10.51 -9.99
N ARG A 343 -5.30 10.91 -10.93
CA ARG A 343 -6.56 11.60 -10.61
C ARG A 343 -7.60 10.65 -10.02
N TRP A 344 -7.61 9.39 -10.46
CA TRP A 344 -8.55 8.38 -9.99
C TRP A 344 -8.15 7.77 -8.64
N LEU A 345 -6.91 7.29 -8.52
CA LEU A 345 -6.39 6.52 -7.39
C LEU A 345 -5.02 7.05 -6.95
N PRO A 346 -4.95 8.27 -6.38
CA PRO A 346 -3.68 8.91 -6.04
C PRO A 346 -2.90 8.06 -5.03
N LEU A 347 -1.65 7.73 -5.39
CA LEU A 347 -0.80 6.82 -4.62
C LEU A 347 -0.63 7.24 -3.15
N TYR A 348 -0.30 8.51 -2.92
CA TYR A 348 -0.05 9.02 -1.57
C TYR A 348 -1.28 8.89 -0.66
N ARG A 349 -2.49 9.12 -1.19
CA ARG A 349 -3.71 9.06 -0.39
C ARG A 349 -3.97 7.64 0.09
N ALA A 350 -3.75 6.65 -0.78
CA ALA A 350 -3.90 5.25 -0.41
C ALA A 350 -2.86 4.82 0.62
N VAL A 351 -1.57 5.09 0.38
CA VAL A 351 -0.50 4.65 1.29
C VAL A 351 -0.61 5.32 2.67
N LEU A 352 -0.75 6.65 2.72
CA LEU A 352 -0.72 7.39 3.97
C LEU A 352 -1.99 7.18 4.81
N SER A 353 -3.18 7.22 4.20
CA SER A 353 -4.44 6.93 4.91
C SER A 353 -4.46 5.49 5.43
N PHE A 354 -3.98 4.55 4.63
CA PHE A 354 -3.88 3.14 5.02
C PHE A 354 -2.96 2.96 6.22
N HIS A 355 -1.77 3.56 6.20
CA HIS A 355 -0.84 3.50 7.31
C HIS A 355 -1.43 4.09 8.60
N VAL A 356 -2.01 5.31 8.52
CA VAL A 356 -2.66 5.97 9.67
C VAL A 356 -3.81 5.14 10.25
N SER A 357 -4.54 4.40 9.40
CA SER A 357 -5.66 3.56 9.83
C SER A 357 -5.23 2.22 10.44
N THR A 358 -4.13 1.65 9.97
CA THR A 358 -3.67 0.30 10.37
C THR A 358 -2.75 0.36 11.60
N ILE A 359 -1.99 1.44 11.75
CA ILE A 359 -1.00 1.60 12.82
C ILE A 359 -1.47 2.69 13.78
N VAL A 360 -2.14 2.23 14.84
CA VAL A 360 -2.58 3.08 15.96
C VAL A 360 -1.46 3.07 17.01
N ARG A 361 -0.95 4.25 17.32
CA ARG A 361 0.00 4.44 18.42
C ARG A 361 -0.81 4.48 19.72
N ASP A 362 -1.07 3.32 20.30
CA ASP A 362 -1.77 3.22 21.59
C ASP A 362 -0.77 3.46 22.73
N ARG A 363 -1.06 4.44 23.60
CA ARG A 363 -0.28 4.70 24.82
C ARG A 363 -0.86 3.99 26.05
N GLY A 364 -2.01 3.35 25.93
CA GLY A 364 -2.53 2.49 26.99
C GLY A 364 -2.02 1.07 26.79
N GLY A 365 -1.55 0.40 27.85
CA GLY A 365 -1.26 -1.04 27.89
C GLY A 365 -2.48 -1.93 27.67
N GLY A 366 -3.30 -1.63 26.67
CA GLY A 366 -4.39 -2.45 26.19
C GLY A 366 -3.89 -3.52 25.21
N ALA A 367 -4.70 -4.56 25.04
CA ALA A 367 -4.37 -5.77 24.30
C ALA A 367 -4.00 -5.57 22.80
N GLY A 368 -4.09 -4.34 22.26
CA GLY A 368 -3.86 -4.01 20.84
C GLY A 368 -2.55 -3.29 20.51
N ALA A 369 -1.65 -3.05 21.47
CA ALA A 369 -0.34 -2.47 21.17
C ALA A 369 0.46 -3.36 20.18
N SER A 370 1.12 -2.74 19.19
CA SER A 370 2.05 -3.48 18.33
C SER A 370 3.12 -4.14 19.18
N VAL A 371 3.50 -5.37 18.83
CA VAL A 371 4.51 -6.18 19.54
C VAL A 371 5.85 -5.42 19.67
N ALA A 372 6.18 -4.55 18.70
CA ALA A 372 7.31 -3.62 18.78
C ALA A 372 7.29 -2.70 20.02
N CYS A 373 6.12 -2.15 20.39
CA CYS A 373 6.03 -1.22 21.52
C CYS A 373 6.27 -1.94 22.86
N ARG A 374 5.85 -3.21 22.97
CA ARG A 374 6.06 -4.03 24.19
C ARG A 374 7.50 -4.54 24.34
N ARG A 375 8.25 -4.71 23.25
CA ARG A 375 9.65 -5.16 23.30
C ARG A 375 10.61 -4.05 23.73
N ALA A 376 10.35 -2.80 23.35
CA ALA A 376 11.16 -1.66 23.77
C ALA A 376 11.06 -1.38 25.28
N GLU A 377 9.89 -1.62 25.89
CA GLU A 377 9.69 -1.46 27.34
C GLU A 377 10.38 -2.55 28.18
N ASN A 378 10.64 -3.73 27.62
CA ASN A 378 11.33 -4.83 28.32
C ASN A 378 12.86 -4.83 28.13
N ALA A 379 13.40 -3.89 27.34
CA ALA A 379 14.84 -3.77 27.04
C ALA A 379 15.52 -2.58 27.76
N LEU A 380 14.76 -1.86 28.60
CA LEU A 380 15.22 -0.89 29.58
C LEU A 380 15.02 -1.48 30.98
#